data_AF-T5ABY1-F1
#
_entry.id   AF-T5ABY1-F1
#
_cell.length_a   1.000
_cell.length_b   1.000
_cell.length_c   1.000
_cell.angle_alpha   90.00
_cell.angle_beta   90.00
_cell.angle_gamma   90.00
#
_symmetry.space_group_name_H-M   'P 1'
#
loop_
_entity.id
_entity.type
_entity.pdbx_description
1 polymer ?
#
loop_
_entity_poly.entity_id
_entity_poly.type
_entity_poly.pdbx_seq_one_letter_code
_entity_poly.pdbx_strand_id
1 'polypeptide(L)'
;MEFAPKHAAFLEHLKREEQLRNYRRDAEPLSSIMQQAWTKGAFWVTLAVKDPIAFTGIFYDRVLPGYFSFSPEELNKADYGFFARLWRRDAHDIVDRKLRDRNRYLERLKEVFTDN
;
A
#
# COMPACT_ATOMS: atom_id res chain seq x y z
N MET A 1 -0.27 14.22 13.71
CA MET A 1 -1.27 13.54 14.57
C MET A 1 -0.68 12.23 15.08
N GLU A 2 -0.53 12.05 16.38
CA GLU A 2 -0.01 10.79 16.95
C GLU A 2 -1.14 9.77 17.16
N PHE A 3 -1.42 8.98 16.12
CA PHE A 3 -2.44 7.93 16.17
C PHE A 3 -1.96 6.67 16.90
N ALA A 4 -0.65 6.37 16.87
CA ALA A 4 -0.08 5.18 17.49
C ALA A 4 -0.31 5.11 19.03
N PRO A 5 0.01 6.15 19.83
CA PRO A 5 -0.23 6.09 21.27
C PRO A 5 -1.72 6.05 21.62
N LYS A 6 -2.57 6.75 20.86
CA LYS A 6 -4.03 6.71 21.03
C LYS A 6 -4.62 5.34 20.70
N HIS A 7 -4.14 4.71 19.64
CA HIS A 7 -4.53 3.37 19.24
C HIS A 7 -4.12 2.33 20.29
N ALA A 8 -2.90 2.43 20.82
CA ALA A 8 -2.42 1.55 21.89
C ALA A 8 -3.28 1.67 23.16
N ALA A 9 -3.55 2.90 23.62
CA ALA A 9 -4.41 3.13 24.78
C ALA A 9 -5.84 2.59 24.55
N PHE A 10 -6.40 2.82 23.35
CA PHE A 10 -7.71 2.31 22.99
C PHE A 10 -7.77 0.78 23.01
N LEU A 11 -6.77 0.10 22.44
CA LEU A 11 -6.69 -1.36 22.44
C LEU A 11 -6.62 -1.93 23.85
N GLU A 12 -5.86 -1.31 24.74
CA GLU A 12 -5.74 -1.77 26.14
C GLU A 12 -7.07 -1.65 26.90
N HIS A 13 -7.80 -0.56 26.70
CA HIS A 13 -9.14 -0.41 27.26
C HIS A 13 -10.13 -1.43 26.69
N LEU A 14 -10.11 -1.62 25.37
CA LEU A 14 -11.00 -2.57 24.69
C LEU A 14 -10.75 -4.01 25.16
N LYS A 15 -9.48 -4.43 25.27
CA LYS A 15 -9.10 -5.77 25.80
C LYS A 15 -9.64 -5.97 27.21
N ARG A 16 -9.52 -4.96 28.07
CA ARG A 16 -10.02 -5.01 29.44
C ARG A 16 -11.54 -5.17 29.48
N GLU A 17 -12.28 -4.41 28.65
CA GLU A 17 -13.74 -4.53 28.59
C GLU A 17 -14.21 -5.88 28.05
N GLU A 18 -13.54 -6.42 27.03
CA GLU A 18 -13.84 -7.74 26.47
C GLU A 18 -13.67 -8.86 27.50
N GLN A 19 -12.62 -8.77 28.33
CA GLN A 19 -12.38 -9.71 29.43
C GLN A 19 -13.45 -9.62 30.53
N LEU A 20 -13.87 -8.41 30.90
CA LEU A 20 -14.88 -8.18 31.94
C LEU A 20 -16.28 -8.62 31.50
N ARG A 21 -16.61 -8.52 30.22
CA ARG A 21 -17.95 -8.82 29.68
C ARG A 21 -18.17 -10.29 29.31
N ASN A 22 -17.22 -11.19 29.58
CA ASN A 22 -17.25 -12.58 29.09
C ASN A 22 -17.57 -12.60 27.58
N TYR A 23 -16.74 -11.91 26.78
CA TYR A 23 -16.89 -11.91 25.33
C TYR A 23 -17.08 -13.35 24.83
N ARG A 24 -18.12 -13.56 24.01
CA ARG A 24 -18.57 -14.90 23.59
C ARG A 24 -17.37 -15.70 23.09
N ARG A 25 -17.10 -16.82 23.75
CA ARG A 25 -15.91 -17.67 23.55
C ARG A 25 -15.80 -18.22 22.11
N ASP A 26 -16.86 -18.08 21.32
CA ASP A 26 -16.99 -18.58 19.96
C ASP A 26 -16.65 -17.54 18.87
N ALA A 27 -16.35 -16.28 19.24
CA ALA A 27 -16.01 -15.21 18.29
C ALA A 27 -14.63 -14.63 18.58
N GLU A 28 -13.90 -14.27 17.52
CA GLU A 28 -12.61 -13.59 17.65
C GLU A 28 -12.81 -12.21 18.32
N PRO A 29 -12.03 -11.88 19.38
CA PRO A 29 -12.12 -10.58 20.04
C PRO A 29 -11.86 -9.43 19.06
N LEU A 30 -12.61 -8.34 19.18
CA LEU A 30 -12.45 -7.16 18.34
C LEU A 30 -11.06 -6.54 18.53
N SER A 31 -10.51 -6.60 19.75
CA SER A 31 -9.13 -6.19 20.00
C SER A 31 -8.10 -6.96 19.18
N SER A 32 -8.31 -8.26 18.94
CA SER A 32 -7.45 -9.08 18.06
C SER A 32 -7.54 -8.60 16.62
N ILE A 33 -8.75 -8.42 16.11
CA ILE A 33 -9.02 -7.95 14.75
C ILE A 33 -8.40 -6.56 14.51
N MET A 34 -8.58 -5.63 15.45
CA MET A 34 -8.02 -4.29 15.37
C MET A 34 -6.50 -4.29 15.43
N GLN A 35 -5.90 -5.11 16.30
CA GLN A 35 -4.45 -5.28 16.35
C GLN A 35 -3.91 -5.87 15.03
N GLN A 36 -4.60 -6.85 14.45
CA GLN A 36 -4.24 -7.42 13.16
C GLN A 36 -4.36 -6.39 12.02
N ALA A 37 -5.42 -5.58 12.01
CA ALA A 37 -5.63 -4.53 11.03
C ALA A 37 -4.56 -3.43 11.11
N TRP A 38 -4.08 -3.12 12.32
CA TRP A 38 -2.97 -2.21 12.54
C TRP A 38 -1.65 -2.77 11.98
N THR A 39 -1.31 -4.02 12.33
CA THR A 39 -0.09 -4.70 11.86
C THR A 39 -0.06 -4.87 10.35
N LYS A 40 -1.20 -5.21 9.73
CA LYS A 40 -1.34 -5.33 8.28
C LYS A 40 -1.48 -3.98 7.57
N GLY A 41 -1.61 -2.87 8.29
CA GLY A 41 -1.82 -1.54 7.70
C GLY A 41 -3.22 -1.28 7.13
N ALA A 42 -4.17 -2.22 7.27
CA ALA A 42 -5.55 -2.07 6.83
C ALA A 42 -6.26 -0.88 7.51
N PHE A 43 -5.89 -0.57 8.77
CA PHE A 43 -6.37 0.61 9.49
C PHE A 43 -6.17 1.90 8.69
N TRP A 44 -5.01 2.06 8.04
CA TRP A 44 -4.68 3.26 7.28
C TRP A 44 -5.50 3.36 6.00
N VAL A 45 -5.76 2.24 5.33
CA VAL A 45 -6.60 2.20 4.13
C VAL A 45 -8.04 2.62 4.46
N THR A 46 -8.62 2.08 5.54
CA THR A 46 -9.98 2.45 5.97
C THR A 46 -10.07 3.92 6.39
N LEU A 47 -9.03 4.44 7.07
CA LEU A 47 -8.97 5.85 7.47
C LEU A 47 -8.86 6.78 6.25
N ALA A 48 -8.04 6.40 5.27
CA ALA A 48 -7.83 7.14 4.03
C ALA A 48 -9.12 7.22 3.19
N VAL A 49 -9.89 6.13 3.08
CA VAL A 49 -11.17 6.11 2.32
C VAL A 49 -12.21 7.08 2.89
N LYS A 50 -12.14 7.40 4.19
CA LYS A 50 -13.10 8.28 4.86
C LYS A 50 -12.93 9.76 4.51
N ASP A 51 -11.74 10.18 4.11
CA ASP A 51 -11.42 11.57 3.76
C ASP A 51 -10.49 11.59 2.53
N PRO A 52 -10.99 12.00 1.35
CA PRO A 52 -10.21 12.03 0.12
C PRO A 52 -8.97 12.95 0.17
N ILE A 53 -8.99 13.98 1.03
CA ILE A 53 -7.87 14.91 1.19
C ILE A 53 -6.82 14.29 2.11
N ALA A 54 -7.24 13.64 3.21
CA ALA A 54 -6.34 12.89 4.07
C ALA A 54 -5.82 11.61 3.38
N PHE A 55 -6.56 11.10 2.39
CA PHE A 55 -6.19 9.91 1.62
C PHE A 55 -4.81 10.05 1.02
N THR A 56 -4.52 11.17 0.35
CA THR A 56 -3.23 11.37 -0.33
C THR A 56 -2.09 11.29 0.68
N GLY A 57 -2.15 12.05 1.77
CA GLY A 57 -1.12 12.00 2.82
C GLY A 57 -0.93 10.60 3.40
N ILE A 58 -2.01 9.91 3.77
CA ILE A 58 -1.94 8.56 4.34
C ILE A 58 -1.43 7.55 3.30
N PHE A 59 -1.83 7.70 2.05
CA PHE A 59 -1.44 6.82 0.96
C PHE A 59 0.06 6.88 0.70
N TYR A 60 0.64 8.08 0.62
CA TYR A 60 2.07 8.27 0.44
C TYR A 60 2.89 7.91 1.69
N ASP A 61 2.44 8.33 2.88
CA ASP A 61 3.24 8.18 4.10
C ASP A 61 3.16 6.77 4.72
N ARG A 62 2.04 6.05 4.51
CA ARG A 62 1.75 4.81 5.25
C ARG A 62 1.43 3.62 4.35
N VAL A 63 0.64 3.81 3.30
CA VAL A 63 0.17 2.70 2.47
C VAL A 63 1.24 2.25 1.48
N LEU A 64 1.86 3.17 0.73
CA LEU A 64 2.89 2.81 -0.26
C LEU A 64 4.14 2.18 0.40
N PRO A 65 4.69 2.72 1.51
CA PRO A 65 5.84 2.09 2.16
C PRO A 65 5.46 0.78 2.88
N GLY A 66 4.33 0.77 3.60
CA GLY A 66 3.95 -0.36 4.45
C GLY A 66 3.36 -1.55 3.70
N TYR A 67 2.58 -1.31 2.65
CA TYR A 67 1.83 -2.36 1.94
C TYR A 67 2.49 -2.79 0.63
N PHE A 68 3.18 -1.86 -0.04
CA PHE A 68 3.83 -2.11 -1.32
C PHE A 68 5.36 -2.10 -1.24
N SER A 69 5.94 -1.89 -0.05
CA SER A 69 7.39 -1.89 0.19
C SER A 69 8.18 -0.88 -0.65
N PHE A 70 7.54 0.22 -1.10
CA PHE A 70 8.23 1.27 -1.83
C PHE A 70 9.07 2.13 -0.89
N SER A 71 10.30 2.42 -1.29
CA SER A 71 11.16 3.33 -0.54
C SER A 71 10.71 4.80 -0.70
N PRO A 72 10.96 5.67 0.29
CA PRO A 72 10.72 7.10 0.16
C PRO A 72 11.48 7.74 -1.02
N GLU A 73 12.65 7.20 -1.38
CA GLU A 73 13.44 7.66 -2.52
C GLU A 73 12.79 7.31 -3.87
N GLU A 74 12.18 6.13 -3.99
CA GLU A 74 11.36 5.77 -5.16
C GLU A 74 10.11 6.64 -5.27
N LEU A 75 9.45 6.92 -4.14
CA LEU A 75 8.26 7.77 -4.11
C LEU A 75 8.57 9.23 -4.49
N ASN A 76 9.72 9.76 -4.10
CA ASN A 76 10.16 11.10 -4.50
C ASN A 76 10.47 11.22 -6.00
N LYS A 77 10.74 10.10 -6.68
CA LYS A 77 10.95 10.03 -8.13
C LYS A 77 9.73 9.45 -8.86
N ALA A 78 8.60 9.32 -8.18
CA ALA A 78 7.40 8.71 -8.75
C ALA A 78 6.87 9.56 -9.90
N ASP A 79 6.82 8.95 -11.09
CA ASP A 79 6.18 9.49 -12.27
C ASP A 79 4.94 8.65 -12.64
N TYR A 80 4.30 8.99 -13.77
CA TYR A 80 3.16 8.20 -14.26
C TYR A 80 3.51 6.72 -14.50
N GLY A 81 4.77 6.41 -14.83
CA GLY A 81 5.26 5.04 -15.01
C GLY A 81 5.35 4.26 -13.69
N PHE A 82 5.73 4.93 -12.61
CA PHE A 82 5.71 4.36 -11.26
C PHE A 82 4.29 3.93 -10.86
N PHE A 83 3.30 4.81 -11.02
CA PHE A 83 1.91 4.51 -10.65
C PHE A 83 1.26 3.45 -11.54
N ALA A 84 1.74 3.26 -12.77
CA ALA A 84 1.27 2.20 -13.65
C ALA A 84 1.42 0.79 -13.03
N ARG A 85 2.40 0.61 -12.12
CA ARG A 85 2.62 -0.64 -11.37
C ARG A 85 1.44 -1.00 -10.45
N LEU A 86 0.60 -0.03 -10.08
CA LEU A 86 -0.54 -0.23 -9.18
C LEU A 86 -1.85 -0.56 -9.91
N TRP A 87 -1.90 -0.44 -11.26
CA TRP A 87 -3.15 -0.63 -12.03
C TRP A 87 -3.61 -2.08 -12.11
N ARG A 88 -2.70 -3.04 -11.91
CA ARG A 88 -3.02 -4.47 -11.93
C ARG A 88 -1.96 -5.24 -11.15
N ARG A 89 -2.35 -6.39 -10.61
CA ARG A 89 -1.44 -7.27 -9.84
C ARG A 89 -0.14 -7.60 -10.58
N ASP A 90 -0.20 -7.75 -11.90
CA ASP A 90 0.96 -8.04 -12.77
C ASP A 90 1.26 -6.88 -13.73
N ALA A 91 0.85 -5.65 -13.39
CA ALA A 91 1.08 -4.49 -14.26
C ALA A 91 2.57 -4.24 -14.46
N HIS A 92 3.39 -4.51 -13.44
CA HIS A 92 4.84 -4.42 -13.53
C HIS A 92 5.40 -5.31 -14.65
N ASP A 93 4.98 -6.59 -14.73
CA ASP A 93 5.45 -7.53 -15.74
C ASP A 93 5.05 -7.10 -17.16
N ILE A 94 3.85 -6.52 -17.30
CA ILE A 94 3.39 -5.97 -18.59
C ILE A 94 4.24 -4.76 -18.99
N VAL A 95 4.45 -3.82 -18.06
CA VAL A 95 5.22 -2.61 -18.30
C VAL A 95 6.64 -2.98 -18.70
N ASP A 96 7.28 -3.87 -17.96
CA ASP A 96 8.62 -4.38 -18.25
C ASP A 96 8.70 -5.08 -19.61
N ARG A 97 7.70 -5.91 -19.93
CA ARG A 97 7.62 -6.58 -21.23
C ARG A 97 7.50 -5.56 -22.36
N LYS A 98 6.65 -4.55 -22.20
CA LYS A 98 6.45 -3.48 -23.20
C LYS A 98 7.69 -2.61 -23.37
N LEU A 99 8.42 -2.30 -22.29
CA LEU A 99 9.68 -1.59 -22.34
C LEU A 99 10.75 -2.39 -23.11
N ARG A 100 10.84 -3.71 -22.86
CA ARG A 100 11.73 -4.60 -23.62
C ARG A 100 11.35 -4.68 -25.11
N ASP A 101 10.07 -4.83 -25.41
CA ASP A 101 9.58 -4.87 -26.80
C ASP A 101 9.88 -3.56 -27.53
N ARG A 102 9.71 -2.41 -26.87
CA ARG A 102 10.06 -1.09 -27.41
C ARG A 102 11.56 -0.99 -27.71
N ASN A 103 12.43 -1.39 -26.78
CA ASN A 103 13.87 -1.32 -26.99
C ASN A 103 14.31 -2.19 -28.17
N ARG A 104 13.78 -3.41 -28.27
CA ARG A 104 14.03 -4.30 -29.41
C ARG A 104 13.55 -3.70 -30.73
N TYR A 105 12.38 -3.05 -30.72
CA TYR A 105 11.87 -2.36 -31.91
C TYR A 105 12.77 -1.18 -32.33
N LEU A 106 13.26 -0.40 -31.36
CA LEU A 106 14.19 0.69 -31.62
C LEU A 106 15.55 0.20 -32.14
N GLU A 107 16.05 -0.93 -31.65
CA GLU A 107 17.27 -1.58 -32.17
C GLU A 107 17.09 -2.00 -33.63
N ARG A 108 16.00 -2.70 -33.96
CA ARG A 108 15.68 -3.07 -35.35
C ARG A 108 15.51 -1.87 -36.26
N LEU A 109 14.88 -0.81 -35.76
CA LEU A 109 14.76 0.45 -36.51
C LEU A 109 16.14 1.02 -36.82
N LYS A 110 17.04 1.07 -35.83
CA LYS A 110 18.41 1.55 -36.07
C LYS A 110 19.09 0.73 -37.15
N GLU A 111 19.08 -0.60 -37.04
CA GLU A 111 19.66 -1.51 -38.04
C GLU A 111 19.16 -1.21 -39.46
N VAL A 112 17.84 -1.10 -39.64
CA VAL A 112 17.21 -0.83 -40.94
C VAL A 112 17.59 0.56 -41.49
N PHE A 113 17.80 1.54 -40.63
CA PHE A 113 18.11 2.92 -41.04
C PHE A 113 19.62 3.25 -41.08
N THR A 114 20.49 2.35 -40.60
CA THR A 114 21.97 2.46 -40.72
C THR A 114 22.55 1.65 -41.88
N ASP A 115 21.74 0.85 -42.58
CA ASP A 115 22.16 0.05 -43.76
C ASP A 115 21.97 0.82 -45.09
N ASN A 116 22.04 2.16 -45.04
CA ASN A 116 22.08 3.12 -46.16
C ASN A 116 23.24 4.09 -45.95
#